data_AF-A0A9R0TQW1-F1
#
_entry.id   AF-A0A9R0TQW1-F1
#
_cell.length_a   1.000
_cell.length_b   1.000
_cell.length_c   1.000
_cell.angle_alpha   90.00
_cell.angle_beta   90.00
_cell.angle_gamma   90.00
#
_symmetry.space_group_name_H-M   'P 1'
#
loop_
_entity.id
_entity.type
_entity.pdbx_description
1 polymer ?
#
loop_
_entity_poly.entity_id
_entity_poly.type
_entity_poly.pdbx_seq_one_letter_code
_entity_poly.pdbx_strand_id
1 'polypeptide(L)'
;MSEFLELEALDGIRMPWNVIPGTKEDAVSCVVPVSAIYTPLKSIPDMPVVPYAPLRCRMCRSILNPFSRVDYNAKIWLCTFCFQRNQFPQHYSSISENNLPPELFPQYTTIEYISTAETGPVMPPVFIFVVDTCIIEEEIGYVHELGFGLLPKSYVFKGTKEVSKEQILEQMCFFAGKQKPTTGVIAGTRDGLSSESISRFLVPASECEFVLNSVIEELQKDPWHIPADQRASRCTGAALSVAASLLGVCVPGSGARIMAFVGGPSTEGPGSIVSKSLTEPIRSHKDLDKDSAPLFDKAVKFYDQIAKQLVHQGHVLDLFACAVDQVGVAEMKVAIEKTGGIVVLAESFGHSVFKDSLLRIFQSADNGLGLSFNGILEINCSKDVKIQGIIGPCSSLEKKSPLSADTVIGQGNTSAWKMCGLDKKTSLCFVYDISRKVGPDTVAQQTGEQLYLQFVTYYQHHEGQMRLRTTTISRQWASGAATVQGADRWL
;
A
#
# COMPACT_ATOMS: atom_id res chain seq x y z
N MET A 1 -7.94 10.13 -29.02
CA MET A 1 -7.32 10.77 -27.84
C MET A 1 -8.36 11.01 -26.75
N SER A 2 -9.50 11.63 -27.07
CA SER A 2 -10.65 11.72 -26.15
C SER A 2 -11.12 10.35 -25.66
N GLU A 3 -11.22 9.37 -26.56
CA GLU A 3 -11.70 8.02 -26.25
C GLU A 3 -10.89 7.29 -25.16
N PHE A 4 -9.56 7.40 -25.15
CA PHE A 4 -8.74 6.72 -24.13
C PHE A 4 -8.80 7.43 -22.78
N LEU A 5 -8.88 8.76 -22.77
CA LEU A 5 -9.08 9.54 -21.54
C LEU A 5 -10.47 9.29 -20.94
N GLU A 6 -11.49 9.09 -21.78
CA GLU A 6 -12.84 8.70 -21.37
C GLU A 6 -12.84 7.31 -20.72
N LEU A 7 -12.16 6.33 -21.31
CA LEU A 7 -12.00 5.00 -20.70
C LEU A 7 -11.28 5.06 -19.35
N GLU A 8 -10.24 5.89 -19.25
CA GLU A 8 -9.52 6.07 -17.98
C GLU A 8 -10.38 6.83 -16.95
N ALA A 9 -11.23 7.77 -17.37
CA ALA A 9 -12.15 8.48 -16.49
C ALA A 9 -13.25 7.58 -15.95
N LEU A 10 -13.70 6.59 -16.73
CA LEU A 10 -14.73 5.64 -16.36
C LEU A 10 -14.26 4.63 -15.30
N ASP A 11 -13.09 4.02 -15.53
CA ASP A 11 -12.64 2.86 -14.74
C ASP A 11 -11.32 3.07 -14.00
N GLY A 12 -10.62 4.18 -14.24
CA GLY A 12 -9.27 4.39 -13.72
C GLY A 12 -8.24 3.45 -14.32
N ILE A 13 -8.49 2.94 -15.53
CA ILE A 13 -7.60 2.00 -16.24
C ILE A 13 -7.12 2.60 -17.55
N ARG A 14 -5.82 2.50 -17.79
CA ARG A 14 -5.20 2.82 -19.07
C ARG A 14 -4.37 1.64 -19.57
N MET A 15 -4.53 1.28 -20.84
CA MET A 15 -3.83 0.16 -21.47
C MET A 15 -3.12 0.64 -22.74
N PRO A 16 -1.89 0.18 -23.03
CA PRO A 16 -1.22 0.46 -24.30
C PRO A 16 -1.96 -0.20 -25.47
N TRP A 17 -2.66 -1.31 -25.23
CA TRP A 17 -3.42 -2.06 -26.23
C TRP A 17 -4.89 -2.17 -25.81
N ASN A 18 -5.79 -1.43 -26.46
CA ASN A 18 -7.25 -1.53 -26.26
C ASN A 18 -7.93 -2.52 -27.23
N VAL A 19 -7.17 -3.02 -28.19
CA VAL A 19 -7.47 -4.24 -28.94
C VAL A 19 -6.32 -5.21 -28.67
N ILE A 20 -6.64 -6.37 -28.11
CA ILE A 20 -5.65 -7.29 -27.55
C ILE A 20 -5.12 -8.20 -28.65
N PRO A 21 -3.79 -8.41 -28.75
CA PRO A 21 -3.21 -9.35 -29.70
C PRO A 21 -3.86 -10.74 -29.60
N GLY A 22 -4.26 -11.31 -30.75
CA GLY A 22 -5.07 -12.51 -30.81
C GLY A 22 -4.32 -13.81 -30.47
N THR A 23 -2.99 -13.79 -30.57
CA THR A 23 -2.11 -14.92 -30.29
C THR A 23 -0.92 -14.50 -29.43
N LYS A 24 -0.21 -15.47 -28.87
CA LYS A 24 1.04 -15.23 -28.13
C LYS A 24 2.11 -14.63 -29.05
N GLU A 25 2.20 -15.12 -30.28
CA GLU A 25 3.16 -14.67 -31.28
C GLU A 25 2.92 -13.20 -31.66
N ASP A 26 1.64 -12.82 -31.86
CA ASP A 26 1.27 -11.42 -32.11
C ASP A 26 1.63 -10.54 -30.92
N ALA A 27 1.37 -10.99 -29.69
CA ALA A 27 1.71 -10.24 -28.48
C ALA A 27 3.22 -10.00 -28.34
N VAL A 28 4.06 -10.99 -28.68
CA VAL A 28 5.52 -10.83 -28.68
C VAL A 28 5.97 -9.85 -29.77
N SER A 29 5.30 -9.82 -30.92
CA SER A 29 5.62 -8.90 -32.02
C SER A 29 5.30 -7.43 -31.70
N CYS A 30 4.38 -7.18 -30.77
CA CYS A 30 3.95 -5.84 -30.36
C CYS A 30 5.03 -5.03 -29.62
N VAL A 31 6.14 -5.65 -29.18
CA VAL A 31 7.25 -5.07 -28.39
C VAL A 31 6.83 -4.54 -27.01
N VAL A 32 5.85 -3.64 -26.96
CA VAL A 32 5.20 -3.20 -25.71
C VAL A 32 4.29 -4.31 -25.22
N PRO A 33 4.45 -4.80 -23.98
CA PRO A 33 3.64 -5.89 -23.46
C PRO A 33 2.17 -5.50 -23.30
N VAL A 34 1.29 -6.50 -23.27
CA VAL A 34 -0.10 -6.28 -22.84
C VAL A 34 -0.07 -5.95 -21.34
N SER A 35 -0.47 -4.74 -21.00
CA SER A 35 -0.41 -4.22 -19.64
C SER A 35 -1.61 -3.33 -19.33
N ALA A 36 -1.79 -2.99 -18.05
CA ALA A 36 -2.79 -2.04 -17.60
C ALA A 36 -2.25 -1.22 -16.43
N ILE A 37 -2.26 0.10 -16.55
CA ILE A 37 -2.10 1.01 -15.42
C ILE A 37 -3.48 1.17 -14.78
N TYR A 38 -3.61 0.79 -13.51
CA TYR A 38 -4.84 0.83 -12.74
C TYR A 38 -4.68 1.75 -11.52
N THR A 39 -5.64 2.63 -11.30
CA THR A 39 -5.73 3.51 -10.13
C THR A 39 -6.93 3.07 -9.28
N PRO A 40 -6.73 2.21 -8.26
CA PRO A 40 -7.83 1.59 -7.53
C PRO A 40 -8.81 2.60 -6.94
N LEU A 41 -8.30 3.64 -6.30
CA LEU A 41 -9.12 4.64 -5.60
C LEU A 41 -9.39 5.88 -6.45
N LYS A 42 -9.35 5.77 -7.78
CA LYS A 42 -9.71 6.88 -8.69
C LYS A 42 -11.06 7.46 -8.29
N SER A 43 -11.15 8.79 -8.26
CA SER A 43 -12.41 9.48 -8.04
C SER A 43 -13.25 9.39 -9.31
N ILE A 44 -14.33 8.61 -9.27
CA ILE A 44 -15.24 8.39 -10.40
C ILE A 44 -16.58 9.05 -10.03
N PRO A 45 -17.06 10.05 -10.81
CA PRO A 45 -18.38 10.65 -10.60
C PRO A 45 -19.49 9.61 -10.67
N ASP A 46 -20.49 9.74 -9.80
CA ASP A 46 -21.69 8.88 -9.78
C ASP A 46 -21.42 7.37 -9.61
N MET A 47 -20.22 6.99 -9.12
CA MET A 47 -19.89 5.59 -8.83
C MET A 47 -20.79 5.06 -7.72
N PRO A 48 -21.51 3.94 -7.93
CA PRO A 48 -22.38 3.38 -6.91
C PRO A 48 -21.57 2.87 -5.72
N VAL A 49 -22.04 3.23 -4.51
CA VAL A 49 -21.57 2.67 -3.23
C VAL A 49 -22.75 1.92 -2.60
N VAL A 50 -22.63 0.59 -2.50
CA VAL A 50 -23.73 -0.26 -2.04
C VAL A 50 -23.50 -0.79 -0.62
N PRO A 51 -24.53 -0.80 0.25
CA PRO A 51 -24.39 -1.12 1.67
C PRO A 51 -24.50 -2.64 1.95
N TYR A 52 -23.87 -3.46 1.11
CA TYR A 52 -23.89 -4.92 1.26
C TYR A 52 -22.65 -5.56 0.64
N ALA A 53 -22.38 -6.81 1.01
CA ALA A 53 -21.23 -7.56 0.50
C ALA A 53 -21.43 -8.01 -0.96
N PRO A 54 -20.35 -8.09 -1.76
CA PRO A 54 -20.43 -8.50 -3.16
C PRO A 54 -20.74 -9.99 -3.31
N LEU A 55 -21.51 -10.34 -4.35
CA LEU A 55 -21.72 -11.74 -4.74
C LEU A 55 -20.47 -12.30 -5.44
N ARG A 56 -19.91 -13.36 -4.85
CA ARG A 56 -18.71 -14.05 -5.38
C ARG A 56 -19.08 -15.35 -6.07
N CYS A 57 -18.42 -15.65 -7.18
CA CYS A 57 -18.52 -16.94 -7.83
C CYS A 57 -18.03 -18.05 -6.89
N ARG A 58 -18.77 -19.16 -6.84
CA ARG A 58 -18.46 -20.30 -5.96
C ARG A 58 -17.17 -21.04 -6.33
N MET A 59 -16.70 -20.90 -7.56
CA MET A 59 -15.50 -21.58 -8.06
C MET A 59 -14.28 -20.65 -8.07
N CYS A 60 -14.30 -19.60 -8.89
CA CYS A 60 -13.13 -18.72 -9.06
C CYS A 60 -13.10 -17.50 -8.13
N ARG A 61 -14.14 -17.30 -7.29
CA ARG A 61 -14.24 -16.17 -6.35
C ARG A 61 -14.30 -14.77 -6.97
N SER A 62 -14.34 -14.65 -8.30
CA SER A 62 -14.63 -13.40 -9.02
C SER A 62 -15.98 -12.82 -8.59
N ILE A 63 -16.14 -11.51 -8.68
CA ILE A 63 -17.35 -10.80 -8.26
C ILE A 63 -18.33 -10.66 -9.43
N LEU A 64 -19.63 -10.75 -9.12
CA LEU A 64 -20.71 -10.44 -10.06
C LEU A 64 -20.49 -9.06 -10.68
N ASN A 65 -20.72 -8.94 -11.98
CA ASN A 65 -20.41 -7.72 -12.74
C ASN A 65 -21.33 -7.63 -13.97
N PRO A 66 -21.38 -6.48 -14.66
CA PRO A 66 -22.30 -6.26 -15.76
C PRO A 66 -22.12 -7.20 -16.97
N PHE A 67 -20.96 -7.85 -17.11
CA PHE A 67 -20.70 -8.82 -18.19
C PHE A 67 -21.17 -10.24 -17.85
N SER A 68 -21.68 -10.47 -16.63
CA SER A 68 -22.21 -11.77 -16.22
C SER A 68 -23.55 -12.05 -16.91
N ARG A 69 -23.74 -13.27 -17.44
CA ARG A 69 -25.02 -13.65 -18.04
C ARG A 69 -26.00 -14.09 -16.96
N VAL A 70 -27.20 -13.52 -16.97
CA VAL A 70 -28.23 -13.80 -15.96
C VAL A 70 -29.40 -14.56 -16.59
N ASP A 71 -29.82 -15.63 -15.93
CA ASP A 71 -31.09 -16.31 -16.15
C ASP A 71 -32.07 -15.87 -15.05
N TYR A 72 -32.98 -14.96 -15.40
CA TYR A 72 -33.95 -14.39 -14.47
C TYR A 72 -35.05 -15.38 -14.07
N ASN A 73 -35.30 -16.42 -14.86
CA ASN A 73 -36.31 -17.43 -14.55
C ASN A 73 -35.77 -18.42 -13.52
N ALA A 74 -34.57 -18.93 -13.77
CA ALA A 74 -33.90 -19.86 -12.87
C ALA A 74 -33.22 -19.17 -11.67
N LYS A 75 -33.15 -17.83 -11.68
CA LYS A 75 -32.42 -17.01 -10.68
C LYS A 75 -30.97 -17.47 -10.54
N ILE A 76 -30.30 -17.60 -11.68
CA ILE A 76 -28.90 -18.03 -11.78
C ILE A 76 -28.11 -16.99 -12.56
N TRP A 77 -26.84 -16.80 -12.22
CA TRP A 77 -25.88 -16.07 -13.05
C TRP A 77 -24.69 -16.95 -13.42
N LEU A 78 -24.19 -16.76 -14.63
CA LEU A 78 -22.97 -17.38 -15.13
C LEU A 78 -21.81 -16.42 -14.93
N CYS A 79 -20.78 -16.89 -14.24
CA CYS A 79 -19.55 -16.14 -14.07
C CYS A 79 -18.87 -15.87 -15.42
N THR A 80 -18.51 -14.62 -15.69
CA THR A 80 -17.82 -14.18 -16.91
C THR A 80 -16.47 -14.88 -17.15
N PHE A 81 -15.79 -15.31 -16.08
CA PHE A 81 -14.43 -15.87 -16.15
C PHE A 81 -14.39 -17.39 -16.26
N CYS A 82 -15.16 -18.10 -15.40
CA CYS A 82 -15.12 -19.56 -15.34
C CYS A 82 -16.39 -20.23 -15.88
N PHE A 83 -17.40 -19.45 -16.29
CA PHE A 83 -18.71 -19.91 -16.77
C PHE A 83 -19.49 -20.76 -15.77
N GLN A 84 -19.06 -20.78 -14.50
CA GLN A 84 -19.77 -21.45 -13.44
C GLN A 84 -21.15 -20.82 -13.25
N ARG A 85 -22.18 -21.67 -13.23
CA ARG A 85 -23.53 -21.31 -12.78
C ARG A 85 -23.54 -21.11 -11.27
N ASN A 86 -24.00 -19.95 -10.81
CA ASN A 86 -24.15 -19.59 -9.42
C ASN A 86 -25.62 -19.20 -9.18
N GLN A 87 -26.24 -19.71 -8.11
CA GLN A 87 -27.57 -19.25 -7.72
C GLN A 87 -27.49 -17.87 -7.06
N PHE A 88 -28.48 -17.03 -7.33
CA PHE A 88 -28.69 -15.82 -6.55
C PHE A 88 -29.18 -16.17 -5.13
N PRO A 89 -28.72 -15.46 -4.09
CA PRO A 89 -29.26 -15.62 -2.75
C PRO A 89 -30.67 -15.03 -2.64
N GLN A 90 -31.37 -15.36 -1.55
CA GLN A 90 -32.79 -15.04 -1.37
C GLN A 90 -33.13 -13.54 -1.46
N HIS A 91 -32.20 -12.66 -1.04
CA HIS A 91 -32.39 -11.21 -1.11
C HIS A 91 -32.36 -10.66 -2.55
N TYR A 92 -31.96 -11.45 -3.55
CA TYR A 92 -32.08 -11.16 -4.98
C TYR A 92 -33.31 -11.84 -5.62
N SER A 93 -34.26 -12.34 -4.82
CA SER A 93 -35.45 -13.07 -5.34
C SER A 93 -36.28 -12.27 -6.34
N SER A 94 -36.31 -10.94 -6.21
CA SER A 94 -37.03 -10.01 -7.09
C SER A 94 -36.26 -9.62 -8.36
N ILE A 95 -35.06 -10.15 -8.61
CA ILE A 95 -34.25 -9.80 -9.78
C ILE A 95 -35.00 -10.09 -11.09
N SER A 96 -35.00 -9.13 -12.00
CA SER A 96 -35.59 -9.25 -13.34
C SER A 96 -34.91 -8.26 -14.29
N GLU A 97 -35.19 -8.33 -15.58
CA GLU A 97 -34.67 -7.35 -16.56
C GLU A 97 -35.00 -5.89 -16.19
N ASN A 98 -36.14 -5.66 -15.53
CA ASN A 98 -36.58 -4.33 -15.09
C ASN A 98 -36.19 -4.00 -13.63
N ASN A 99 -35.59 -4.96 -12.91
CA ASN A 99 -35.18 -4.79 -11.52
C ASN A 99 -33.78 -5.37 -11.33
N LEU A 100 -32.80 -4.60 -11.82
CA LEU A 100 -31.39 -4.95 -11.75
C LEU A 100 -30.75 -4.38 -10.49
N PRO A 101 -29.92 -5.17 -9.80
CA PRO A 101 -29.04 -4.65 -8.76
C PRO A 101 -27.96 -3.74 -9.40
N PRO A 102 -27.44 -2.75 -8.66
CA PRO A 102 -26.37 -1.84 -9.09
C PRO A 102 -25.24 -2.51 -9.91
N GLU A 103 -24.68 -3.61 -9.42
CA GLU A 103 -23.55 -4.31 -10.04
C GLU A 103 -23.84 -4.99 -11.40
N LEU A 104 -25.09 -4.97 -11.86
CA LEU A 104 -25.49 -5.50 -13.17
C LEU A 104 -25.86 -4.41 -14.18
N PHE A 105 -25.89 -3.13 -13.78
CA PHE A 105 -26.10 -2.06 -14.76
C PHE A 105 -24.87 -1.93 -15.68
N PRO A 106 -25.06 -1.89 -17.01
CA PRO A 106 -23.95 -1.83 -17.97
C PRO A 106 -22.96 -0.68 -17.74
N GLN A 107 -23.42 0.46 -17.22
CA GLN A 107 -22.59 1.62 -16.92
C GLN A 107 -21.78 1.50 -15.62
N TYR A 108 -22.10 0.55 -14.74
CA TYR A 108 -21.44 0.38 -13.45
C TYR A 108 -20.39 -0.74 -13.53
N THR A 109 -19.42 -0.55 -14.42
CA THR A 109 -18.21 -1.39 -14.55
C THR A 109 -17.31 -1.28 -13.33
N THR A 110 -17.33 -0.12 -12.67
CA THR A 110 -16.71 0.11 -11.37
C THR A 110 -17.78 0.38 -10.29
N ILE A 111 -17.71 -0.34 -9.17
CA ILE A 111 -18.64 -0.24 -8.04
C ILE A 111 -17.90 -0.48 -6.72
N GLU A 112 -18.38 0.14 -5.64
CA GLU A 112 -17.85 -0.02 -4.30
C GLU A 112 -18.90 -0.60 -3.34
N TYR A 113 -18.46 -1.52 -2.49
CA TYR A 113 -19.26 -2.24 -1.53
C TYR A 113 -18.79 -1.89 -0.12
N ILE A 114 -19.73 -1.61 0.78
CA ILE A 114 -19.45 -1.47 2.20
C ILE A 114 -19.58 -2.86 2.83
N SER A 115 -18.51 -3.36 3.46
CA SER A 115 -18.55 -4.66 4.12
C SER A 115 -19.49 -4.62 5.31
N THR A 116 -20.56 -5.41 5.29
CA THR A 116 -21.50 -5.54 6.42
C THR A 116 -21.11 -6.62 7.41
N ALA A 117 -20.27 -7.57 7.00
CA ALA A 117 -19.67 -8.57 7.86
C ALA A 117 -18.32 -8.06 8.39
N GLU A 118 -18.11 -8.14 9.69
CA GLU A 118 -16.84 -7.89 10.38
C GLU A 118 -16.34 -6.44 10.43
N THR A 119 -17.22 -5.43 10.49
CA THR A 119 -16.78 -4.13 11.01
C THR A 119 -16.55 -4.29 12.51
N GLY A 120 -15.32 -4.65 12.89
CA GLY A 120 -14.81 -4.34 14.21
C GLY A 120 -14.96 -2.84 14.51
N PRO A 121 -14.61 -2.38 15.73
CA PRO A 121 -14.67 -0.95 16.03
C PRO A 121 -13.92 -0.16 14.96
N VAL A 122 -14.58 0.85 14.41
CA VAL A 122 -13.98 1.79 13.47
C VAL A 122 -12.76 2.40 14.15
N MET A 123 -11.57 2.05 13.68
CA MET A 123 -10.32 2.58 14.24
C MET A 123 -9.84 3.72 13.37
N PRO A 124 -9.61 4.91 13.94
CA PRO A 124 -9.05 6.03 13.20
C PRO A 124 -7.62 5.69 12.75
N PRO A 125 -7.11 6.32 11.69
CA PRO A 125 -5.73 6.16 11.28
C PRO A 125 -4.78 6.65 12.37
N VAL A 126 -3.70 5.90 12.60
CA VAL A 126 -2.67 6.24 13.58
C VAL A 126 -1.46 6.87 12.88
N PHE A 127 -0.91 7.94 13.44
CA PHE A 127 0.32 8.57 12.97
C PHE A 127 1.36 8.53 14.10
N ILE A 128 2.53 7.95 13.83
CA ILE A 128 3.70 8.04 14.70
C ILE A 128 4.74 8.92 14.03
N PHE A 129 5.17 9.96 14.73
CA PHE A 129 6.26 10.83 14.29
C PHE A 129 7.57 10.31 14.87
N VAL A 130 8.54 10.02 13.99
CA VAL A 130 9.91 9.66 14.37
C VAL A 130 10.80 10.83 13.98
N VAL A 131 11.25 11.59 14.96
CA VAL A 131 11.98 12.86 14.73
C VAL A 131 13.44 12.70 15.09
N ASP A 132 14.30 13.05 14.15
CA ASP A 132 15.75 13.12 14.32
C ASP A 132 16.15 14.46 14.94
N THR A 133 16.75 14.43 16.12
CA THR A 133 17.21 15.62 16.86
C THR A 133 18.68 15.96 16.60
N CYS A 134 19.40 15.18 15.80
CA CYS A 134 20.79 15.45 15.42
C CYS A 134 20.90 16.50 14.30
N ILE A 135 19.98 17.47 14.25
CA ILE A 135 19.88 18.48 13.19
C ILE A 135 20.63 19.78 13.56
N ILE A 136 20.78 20.67 12.58
CA ILE A 136 21.51 21.94 12.74
C ILE A 136 20.72 22.91 13.63
N GLU A 137 21.43 23.76 14.37
CA GLU A 137 20.88 24.60 15.45
C GLU A 137 19.90 25.68 14.93
N GLU A 138 20.10 26.16 13.69
CA GLU A 138 19.19 27.10 13.01
C GLU A 138 17.84 26.46 12.61
N GLU A 139 17.71 25.14 12.70
CA GLU A 139 16.47 24.40 12.40
C GLU A 139 15.64 24.06 13.66
N ILE A 140 16.15 24.32 14.87
CA ILE A 140 15.46 24.12 16.16
C ILE A 140 15.32 25.48 16.88
N GLY A 141 14.16 26.12 16.78
CA GLY A 141 13.93 27.47 17.32
C GLY A 141 13.35 27.53 18.75
N TYR A 142 14.21 27.92 19.69
CA TYR A 142 14.07 28.66 20.99
C TYR A 142 12.87 28.50 21.98
N VAL A 143 13.19 27.82 23.10
CA VAL A 143 12.94 27.96 24.57
C VAL A 143 12.10 29.15 25.13
N HIS A 144 11.15 28.89 26.07
CA HIS A 144 11.07 29.40 27.48
C HIS A 144 9.86 28.83 28.31
N GLU A 145 10.06 28.74 29.64
CA GLU A 145 9.43 28.07 30.82
C GLU A 145 7.93 27.65 30.90
N LEU A 146 7.70 26.48 31.55
CA LEU A 146 6.43 25.78 31.82
C LEU A 146 6.23 25.50 33.33
N GLY A 147 5.08 25.87 33.89
CA GLY A 147 4.65 25.51 35.23
C GLY A 147 3.44 24.55 35.26
N PHE A 148 3.72 23.24 35.45
CA PHE A 148 2.85 22.12 35.91
C PHE A 148 1.66 21.66 35.02
N GLY A 149 1.30 20.36 34.99
CA GLY A 149 1.58 19.34 36.02
C GLY A 149 1.54 17.87 35.59
N LEU A 150 2.42 17.12 36.27
CA LEU A 150 2.49 15.66 36.43
C LEU A 150 3.28 14.87 35.36
N LEU A 151 4.48 15.37 35.04
CA LEU A 151 5.68 14.66 34.59
C LEU A 151 5.58 13.84 33.28
N PRO A 152 6.13 14.35 32.15
CA PRO A 152 6.31 13.54 30.95
C PRO A 152 7.23 12.34 31.26
N LYS A 153 6.81 11.13 30.86
CA LYS A 153 7.59 9.90 30.98
C LYS A 153 8.17 9.52 29.62
N SER A 154 9.49 9.51 29.52
CA SER A 154 10.21 9.10 28.31
C SER A 154 10.78 7.69 28.45
N TYR A 155 10.68 6.89 27.39
CA TYR A 155 11.28 5.56 27.31
C TYR A 155 12.52 5.62 26.43
N VAL A 156 13.68 5.26 27.00
CA VAL A 156 14.98 5.35 26.31
C VAL A 156 15.42 3.97 25.86
N PHE A 157 15.59 3.80 24.54
CA PHE A 157 16.11 2.58 23.94
C PHE A 157 17.56 2.77 23.50
N LYS A 158 18.37 1.71 23.62
CA LYS A 158 19.77 1.76 23.22
C LYS A 158 19.91 1.66 21.69
N GLY A 159 20.15 2.80 21.04
CA GLY A 159 20.24 2.90 19.57
C GLY A 159 21.27 2.00 18.88
N THR A 160 22.31 1.53 19.59
CA THR A 160 23.33 0.60 19.04
C THR A 160 22.82 -0.80 18.73
N LYS A 161 21.67 -1.21 19.29
CA LYS A 161 21.16 -2.58 19.22
C LYS A 161 19.74 -2.60 18.67
N GLU A 162 19.41 -3.68 18.00
CA GLU A 162 18.01 -3.98 17.67
C GLU A 162 17.22 -4.19 18.97
N VAL A 163 16.01 -3.65 18.98
CA VAL A 163 15.06 -3.80 20.08
C VAL A 163 13.96 -4.74 19.63
N SER A 164 13.84 -5.89 20.32
CA SER A 164 12.80 -6.88 20.03
C SER A 164 11.41 -6.44 20.52
N LYS A 165 10.36 -7.04 19.94
CA LYS A 165 8.96 -6.84 20.35
C LYS A 165 8.79 -7.14 21.85
N GLU A 166 9.42 -8.19 22.34
CA GLU A 166 9.35 -8.62 23.74
C GLU A 166 9.99 -7.59 24.69
N GLN A 167 11.14 -7.05 24.30
CA GLN A 167 11.81 -5.98 25.05
C GLN A 167 10.97 -4.70 25.09
N ILE A 168 10.27 -4.35 24.00
CA ILE A 168 9.35 -3.21 23.98
C ILE A 168 8.19 -3.43 24.94
N LEU A 169 7.53 -4.60 24.88
CA LEU A 169 6.43 -4.95 25.76
C LEU A 169 6.80 -4.87 27.25
N GLU A 170 8.02 -5.30 27.57
CA GLU A 170 8.58 -5.26 28.93
C GLU A 170 8.97 -3.83 29.36
N GLN A 171 9.80 -3.14 28.58
CA GLN A 171 10.32 -1.81 28.92
C GLN A 171 9.21 -0.74 28.93
N MET A 172 8.20 -0.88 28.08
CA MET A 172 7.02 0.01 28.05
C MET A 172 5.90 -0.44 29.01
N CYS A 173 6.16 -1.46 29.83
CA CYS A 173 5.27 -1.89 30.90
C CYS A 173 3.86 -2.26 30.41
N PHE A 174 3.71 -2.88 29.22
CA PHE A 174 2.41 -3.25 28.67
C PHE A 174 1.69 -4.33 29.50
N PHE A 175 2.43 -5.11 30.29
CA PHE A 175 1.89 -6.15 31.19
C PHE A 175 2.14 -5.86 32.68
N ALA A 176 2.44 -4.62 33.05
CA ALA A 176 2.69 -4.28 34.45
C ALA A 176 1.46 -4.64 35.33
N GLY A 177 1.63 -5.63 36.20
CA GLY A 177 0.59 -6.12 37.10
C GLY A 177 -0.35 -7.20 36.55
N LYS A 178 -0.10 -7.75 35.34
CA LYS A 178 -0.88 -8.88 34.77
C LYS A 178 0.05 -9.99 34.27
N GLN A 179 -0.37 -11.25 34.41
CA GLN A 179 0.39 -12.38 33.84
C GLN A 179 0.42 -12.25 32.32
N LYS A 180 1.62 -12.36 31.72
CA LYS A 180 1.77 -12.53 30.27
C LYS A 180 0.89 -13.72 29.85
N PRO A 181 0.03 -13.60 28.83
CA PRO A 181 -0.72 -14.74 28.34
C PRO A 181 0.25 -15.85 27.93
N THR A 182 -0.01 -17.09 28.38
CA THR A 182 0.78 -18.26 27.99
C THR A 182 0.73 -18.39 26.46
N THR A 183 1.90 -18.44 25.84
CA THR A 183 2.07 -18.65 24.39
C THR A 183 1.19 -19.80 23.92
N GLY A 184 0.21 -19.52 23.06
CA GLY A 184 -0.56 -20.55 22.37
C GLY A 184 -2.07 -20.31 22.22
N VAL A 185 -2.68 -19.34 22.90
CA VAL A 185 -4.14 -19.13 22.78
C VAL A 185 -4.46 -17.64 22.83
N ILE A 186 -4.43 -16.97 21.68
CA ILE A 186 -5.41 -15.99 21.19
C ILE A 186 -4.99 -15.71 19.74
N ALA A 187 -5.67 -16.36 18.80
CA ALA A 187 -5.72 -15.88 17.43
C ALA A 187 -6.75 -14.74 17.42
N GLY A 188 -6.28 -13.49 17.49
CA GLY A 188 -7.13 -12.30 17.54
C GLY A 188 -6.31 -11.01 17.56
N THR A 189 -6.88 -9.91 17.06
CA THR A 189 -6.25 -8.64 16.68
C THR A 189 -5.54 -7.83 17.79
N ARG A 190 -5.47 -8.31 19.02
CA ARG A 190 -4.73 -7.68 20.13
C ARG A 190 -4.25 -8.79 21.06
N ASP A 191 -2.93 -8.96 21.21
CA ASP A 191 -2.27 -9.97 22.05
C ASP A 191 -2.57 -9.78 23.57
N GLY A 192 -3.85 -9.78 23.98
CA GLY A 192 -4.28 -9.61 25.38
C GLY A 192 -4.09 -8.22 25.98
N LEU A 193 -3.76 -7.20 25.17
CA LEU A 193 -3.50 -5.83 25.64
C LEU A 193 -4.80 -5.07 25.95
N SER A 194 -4.83 -4.35 27.07
CA SER A 194 -5.96 -3.48 27.41
C SER A 194 -5.93 -2.18 26.60
N SER A 195 -7.11 -1.64 26.31
CA SER A 195 -7.24 -0.32 25.67
C SER A 195 -6.51 0.78 26.44
N GLU A 196 -6.53 0.71 27.77
CA GLU A 196 -5.82 1.63 28.68
C GLU A 196 -4.30 1.55 28.50
N SER A 197 -3.75 0.36 28.22
CA SER A 197 -2.31 0.19 28.05
C SER A 197 -1.82 0.82 26.74
N ILE A 198 -2.65 0.72 25.69
CA ILE A 198 -2.41 1.30 24.36
C ILE A 198 -2.61 2.83 24.41
N SER A 199 -3.64 3.31 25.10
CA SER A 199 -3.95 4.74 25.20
C SER A 199 -2.89 5.57 25.95
N ARG A 200 -1.87 4.93 26.52
CA ARG A 200 -0.67 5.63 27.04
C ARG A 200 0.27 6.11 25.94
N PHE A 201 0.19 5.50 24.76
CA PHE A 201 1.11 5.76 23.64
C PHE A 201 0.38 6.26 22.39
N LEU A 202 -0.86 5.80 22.17
CA LEU A 202 -1.70 6.22 21.05
C LEU A 202 -2.94 6.93 21.60
N VAL A 203 -3.01 8.25 21.40
CA VAL A 203 -4.07 9.11 21.93
C VAL A 203 -4.77 9.83 20.77
N PRO A 204 -6.09 10.05 20.83
CA PRO A 204 -6.78 10.89 19.86
C PRO A 204 -6.16 12.29 19.78
N ALA A 205 -5.97 12.82 18.57
CA ALA A 205 -5.33 14.13 18.36
C ALA A 205 -6.03 15.26 19.14
N SER A 206 -7.36 15.22 19.25
CA SER A 206 -8.16 16.18 20.01
C SER A 206 -7.92 16.16 21.52
N GLU A 207 -7.42 15.04 22.05
CA GLU A 207 -7.15 14.86 23.48
C GLU A 207 -5.69 15.17 23.84
N CYS A 208 -4.78 15.09 22.87
CA CYS A 208 -3.35 15.32 23.09
C CYS A 208 -2.81 16.58 22.41
N GLU A 209 -3.64 17.43 21.79
CA GLU A 209 -3.20 18.64 21.07
C GLU A 209 -2.24 19.50 21.89
N PHE A 210 -2.61 19.85 23.12
CA PHE A 210 -1.76 20.65 24.01
C PHE A 210 -0.43 19.95 24.31
N VAL A 211 -0.48 18.67 24.71
CA VAL A 211 0.71 17.90 25.07
C VAL A 211 1.63 17.69 23.87
N LEU A 212 1.06 17.43 22.69
CA LEU A 212 1.81 17.24 21.46
C LEU A 212 2.52 18.53 21.04
N ASN A 213 1.82 19.68 21.09
CA ASN A 213 2.43 20.98 20.83
C ASN A 213 3.55 21.27 21.81
N SER A 214 3.34 21.05 23.12
CA SER A 214 4.40 21.22 24.12
C SER A 214 5.62 20.33 23.85
N VAL A 215 5.43 19.04 23.52
CA VAL A 215 6.55 18.13 23.20
C VAL A 215 7.31 18.56 21.96
N ILE A 216 6.61 19.02 20.91
CA ILE A 216 7.25 19.52 19.68
C ILE A 216 8.01 20.82 19.96
N GLU A 217 7.44 21.73 20.74
CA GLU A 217 8.08 23.00 21.13
C GLU A 217 9.28 22.80 22.07
N GLU A 218 9.24 21.80 22.95
CA GLU A 218 10.33 21.45 23.87
C GLU A 218 11.49 20.70 23.19
N LEU A 219 11.31 20.20 21.97
CA LEU A 219 12.29 19.35 21.29
C LEU A 219 13.63 20.07 21.11
N GLN A 220 14.67 19.57 21.78
CA GLN A 220 16.02 20.13 21.71
C GLN A 220 16.91 19.34 20.75
N LYS A 221 17.97 20.01 20.28
CA LYS A 221 19.07 19.33 19.58
C LYS A 221 19.66 18.26 20.48
N ASP A 222 20.10 17.17 19.85
CA ASP A 222 20.91 16.18 20.53
C ASP A 222 22.10 16.84 21.24
N PRO A 223 22.22 16.70 22.58
CA PRO A 223 23.18 17.47 23.37
C PRO A 223 24.61 16.89 23.30
N TRP A 224 24.80 15.75 22.64
CA TRP A 224 26.10 15.10 22.59
C TRP A 224 27.06 15.89 21.70
N HIS A 225 28.28 16.11 22.23
CA HIS A 225 29.32 16.79 21.48
C HIS A 225 29.72 16.00 20.23
N ILE A 226 29.77 16.68 19.09
CA ILE A 226 30.17 16.12 17.81
C ILE A 226 31.60 16.59 17.49
N PRO A 227 32.60 15.69 17.47
CA PRO A 227 33.95 16.04 17.05
C PRO A 227 33.98 16.58 15.62
N ALA A 228 34.91 17.50 15.32
CA ALA A 228 34.98 18.19 14.03
C ALA A 228 35.26 17.24 12.83
N ASP A 229 35.85 16.09 13.08
CA ASP A 229 36.15 15.03 12.11
C ASP A 229 35.04 13.96 12.02
N GLN A 230 33.93 14.15 12.72
CA GLN A 230 32.85 13.19 12.83
C GLN A 230 31.48 13.76 12.49
N ARG A 231 30.61 12.88 12.00
CA ARG A 231 29.17 13.08 11.88
C ARG A 231 28.50 12.86 13.25
N ALA A 232 27.30 13.41 13.41
CA ALA A 232 26.44 13.11 14.54
C ALA A 232 26.16 11.60 14.65
N SER A 233 25.94 11.10 15.87
CA SER A 233 25.49 9.73 16.08
C SER A 233 23.99 9.62 15.82
N ARG A 234 23.60 9.03 14.69
CA ARG A 234 22.20 8.84 14.30
C ARG A 234 21.87 7.35 14.26
N CYS A 235 20.87 6.95 15.04
CA CYS A 235 20.37 5.57 15.12
C CYS A 235 18.98 5.42 14.50
N THR A 236 18.79 5.96 13.29
CA THR A 236 17.52 5.99 12.57
C THR A 236 16.92 4.59 12.41
N GLY A 237 17.73 3.58 12.08
CA GLY A 237 17.23 2.21 11.93
C GLY A 237 16.63 1.64 13.22
N ALA A 238 17.28 1.86 14.37
CA ALA A 238 16.74 1.43 15.65
C ALA A 238 15.43 2.16 16.00
N ALA A 239 15.34 3.47 15.76
CA ALA A 239 14.12 4.24 16.00
C ALA A 239 12.93 3.74 15.15
N LEU A 240 13.17 3.44 13.87
CA LEU A 240 12.16 2.88 12.98
C LEU A 240 11.72 1.48 13.41
N SER A 241 12.64 0.64 13.84
CA SER A 241 12.33 -0.71 14.37
C SER A 241 11.44 -0.65 15.62
N VAL A 242 11.71 0.31 16.52
CA VAL A 242 10.88 0.53 17.72
C VAL A 242 9.48 1.00 17.32
N ALA A 243 9.37 1.98 16.42
CA ALA A 243 8.09 2.49 15.95
C ALA A 243 7.23 1.41 15.26
N ALA A 244 7.83 0.62 14.37
CA ALA A 244 7.17 -0.51 13.69
C ALA A 244 6.67 -1.56 14.69
N SER A 245 7.48 -1.88 15.69
CA SER A 245 7.11 -2.86 16.70
C SER A 245 6.02 -2.35 17.65
N LEU A 246 6.07 -1.06 18.03
CA LEU A 246 5.03 -0.42 18.84
C LEU A 246 3.67 -0.44 18.12
N LEU A 247 3.64 -0.04 16.85
CA LEU A 247 2.40 -0.11 16.06
C LEU A 247 1.90 -1.54 15.90
N GLY A 248 2.80 -2.49 15.62
CA GLY A 248 2.46 -3.90 15.52
C GLY A 248 1.87 -4.50 16.79
N VAL A 249 2.24 -3.97 17.95
CA VAL A 249 1.70 -4.35 19.25
C VAL A 249 0.32 -3.70 19.48
N CYS A 250 0.19 -2.41 19.15
CA CYS A 250 -1.00 -1.63 19.49
C CYS A 250 -2.16 -1.78 18.50
N VAL A 251 -1.88 -1.77 17.19
CA VAL A 251 -2.89 -1.67 16.12
C VAL A 251 -2.54 -2.54 14.89
N PRO A 252 -2.24 -3.84 15.05
CA PRO A 252 -1.97 -4.71 13.91
C PRO A 252 -3.22 -4.86 13.02
N GLY A 253 -3.04 -4.79 11.71
CA GLY A 253 -4.12 -4.92 10.72
C GLY A 253 -5.01 -3.68 10.61
N SER A 254 -4.58 -2.54 11.14
CA SER A 254 -5.29 -1.26 11.03
C SER A 254 -4.38 -0.18 10.50
N GLY A 255 -4.96 0.83 9.87
CA GLY A 255 -4.23 1.90 9.21
C GLY A 255 -3.34 2.68 10.19
N ALA A 256 -2.03 2.59 9.96
CA ALA A 256 -1.05 3.38 10.69
C ALA A 256 0.09 3.82 9.77
N ARG A 257 0.66 4.99 10.05
CA ARG A 257 1.81 5.56 9.35
C ARG A 257 2.91 5.92 10.33
N ILE A 258 4.13 5.53 9.99
CA ILE A 258 5.36 6.06 10.59
C ILE A 258 5.83 7.19 9.69
N MET A 259 5.93 8.40 10.22
CA MET A 259 6.45 9.57 9.53
C MET A 259 7.83 9.88 10.08
N ALA A 260 8.87 9.53 9.33
CA ALA A 260 10.25 9.71 9.74
C ALA A 260 10.82 11.03 9.22
N PHE A 261 11.26 11.91 10.11
CA PHE A 261 11.90 13.19 9.80
C PHE A 261 13.39 13.04 10.10
N VAL A 262 14.21 12.98 9.06
CA VAL A 262 15.64 12.70 9.17
C VAL A 262 16.46 13.84 8.60
N GLY A 263 17.53 14.21 9.29
CA GLY A 263 18.42 15.31 8.87
C GLY A 263 19.83 14.87 8.50
N GLY A 264 20.02 13.59 8.17
CA GLY A 264 21.31 13.00 7.85
C GLY A 264 21.26 11.47 7.80
N PRO A 265 22.36 10.82 7.39
CA PRO A 265 22.44 9.37 7.32
C PRO A 265 22.52 8.73 8.70
N SER A 266 21.97 7.52 8.86
CA SER A 266 22.19 6.70 10.07
C SER A 266 23.67 6.34 10.18
N THR A 267 24.30 6.64 11.31
CA THR A 267 25.74 6.39 11.56
C THR A 267 26.03 5.40 12.68
N GLU A 268 25.00 5.00 13.43
CA GLU A 268 25.12 4.08 14.54
C GLU A 268 23.96 3.08 14.57
N GLY A 269 24.27 1.86 14.99
CA GLY A 269 23.28 0.80 15.17
C GLY A 269 22.82 0.11 13.89
N PRO A 270 21.71 -0.64 13.98
CA PRO A 270 21.13 -1.37 12.85
C PRO A 270 20.73 -0.41 11.73
N GLY A 271 20.96 -0.81 10.47
CA GLY A 271 20.67 0.05 9.32
C GLY A 271 21.63 1.23 9.13
N SER A 272 22.82 1.20 9.74
CA SER A 272 23.86 2.23 9.51
C SER A 272 24.23 2.34 8.03
N ILE A 273 24.27 3.57 7.52
CA ILE A 273 24.50 3.93 6.12
C ILE A 273 25.97 4.27 5.86
N VAL A 274 26.59 4.97 6.81
CA VAL A 274 27.99 5.43 6.76
C VAL A 274 28.54 5.46 8.19
N SER A 275 29.85 5.39 8.37
CA SER A 275 30.43 5.58 9.70
C SER A 275 30.36 7.05 10.15
N LYS A 276 30.70 7.29 11.42
CA LYS A 276 30.82 8.64 11.94
C LYS A 276 31.98 9.41 11.29
N SER A 277 33.07 8.76 10.86
CA SER A 277 34.24 9.49 10.38
C SER A 277 33.95 10.23 9.06
N LEU A 278 34.21 11.53 9.01
CA LEU A 278 34.08 12.33 7.79
C LEU A 278 35.12 11.96 6.72
N THR A 279 36.18 11.24 7.10
CA THR A 279 37.17 10.71 6.14
C THR A 279 36.58 9.63 5.25
N GLU A 280 35.53 8.94 5.71
CA GLU A 280 34.79 7.97 4.92
C GLU A 280 33.63 8.68 4.22
N PRO A 281 33.62 8.76 2.87
CA PRO A 281 32.53 9.38 2.14
C PRO A 281 31.28 8.51 2.19
N ILE A 282 30.11 9.13 2.00
CA ILE A 282 28.88 8.38 1.75
C ILE A 282 29.01 7.75 0.36
N ARG A 283 28.63 6.47 0.25
CA ARG A 283 28.66 5.71 -1.01
C ARG A 283 27.99 6.45 -2.18
N SER A 284 28.59 6.31 -3.36
CA SER A 284 28.10 6.79 -4.65
C SER A 284 27.57 5.64 -5.52
N HIS A 285 26.95 5.95 -6.65
CA HIS A 285 26.56 4.94 -7.64
C HIS A 285 27.75 4.09 -8.12
N LYS A 286 28.91 4.72 -8.33
CA LYS A 286 30.14 4.03 -8.74
C LYS A 286 30.61 3.01 -7.70
N ASP A 287 30.41 3.30 -6.42
CA ASP A 287 30.77 2.38 -5.35
C ASP A 287 29.83 1.19 -5.29
N LEU A 288 28.53 1.42 -5.55
CA LEU A 288 27.54 0.34 -5.64
C LEU A 288 27.81 -0.56 -6.86
N ASP A 289 28.11 0.03 -8.02
CA ASP A 289 28.42 -0.71 -9.24
C ASP A 289 29.67 -1.59 -9.11
N LYS A 290 30.61 -1.19 -8.24
CA LYS A 290 31.87 -1.90 -7.99
C LYS A 290 31.83 -2.78 -6.74
N ASP A 291 30.69 -2.86 -6.06
CA ASP A 291 30.53 -3.56 -4.79
C ASP A 291 31.55 -3.12 -3.72
N SER A 292 31.84 -1.81 -3.68
CA SER A 292 32.78 -1.19 -2.73
C SER A 292 32.07 -0.39 -1.63
N ALA A 293 30.78 -0.66 -1.38
CA ALA A 293 29.96 -0.03 -0.36
C ALA A 293 29.66 -1.01 0.81
N PRO A 294 30.54 -1.11 1.82
CA PRO A 294 30.53 -2.23 2.77
C PRO A 294 29.30 -2.30 3.70
N LEU A 295 28.57 -1.20 3.86
CA LEU A 295 27.39 -1.12 4.72
C LEU A 295 26.07 -1.31 3.96
N PHE A 296 26.08 -1.16 2.63
CA PHE A 296 24.87 -1.08 1.83
C PHE A 296 24.00 -2.34 1.96
N ASP A 297 24.55 -3.51 1.65
CA ASP A 297 23.79 -4.78 1.69
C ASP A 297 23.26 -5.11 3.09
N LYS A 298 24.04 -4.80 4.13
CA LYS A 298 23.62 -5.02 5.52
C LYS A 298 22.45 -4.11 5.88
N ALA A 299 22.51 -2.84 5.48
CA ALA A 299 21.43 -1.88 5.70
C ALA A 299 20.18 -2.21 4.90
N VAL A 300 20.29 -2.56 3.62
CA VAL A 300 19.15 -2.99 2.77
C VAL A 300 18.45 -4.22 3.38
N LYS A 301 19.22 -5.22 3.85
CA LYS A 301 18.66 -6.40 4.51
C LYS A 301 17.90 -6.05 5.79
N PHE A 302 18.42 -5.12 6.58
CA PHE A 302 17.75 -4.63 7.79
C PHE A 302 16.42 -3.93 7.44
N TYR A 303 16.43 -3.00 6.48
CA TYR A 303 15.20 -2.30 6.08
C TYR A 303 14.19 -3.23 5.38
N ASP A 304 14.63 -4.29 4.70
CA ASP A 304 13.73 -5.32 4.16
C ASP A 304 13.02 -6.12 5.27
N GLN A 305 13.66 -6.32 6.43
CA GLN A 305 13.00 -6.94 7.59
C GLN A 305 11.92 -6.02 8.18
N ILE A 306 12.22 -4.72 8.32
CA ILE A 306 11.22 -3.71 8.70
C ILE A 306 10.07 -3.70 7.67
N ALA A 307 10.38 -3.75 6.38
CA ALA A 307 9.38 -3.78 5.31
C ALA A 307 8.42 -4.97 5.48
N LYS A 308 8.96 -6.18 5.68
CA LYS A 308 8.15 -7.40 5.89
C LYS A 308 7.25 -7.27 7.12
N GLN A 309 7.77 -6.72 8.21
CA GLN A 309 7.00 -6.48 9.43
C GLN A 309 5.84 -5.51 9.18
N LEU A 310 6.10 -4.34 8.59
CA LEU A 310 5.08 -3.33 8.29
C LEU A 310 4.04 -3.85 7.29
N VAL A 311 4.45 -4.60 6.26
CA VAL A 311 3.55 -5.20 5.28
C VAL A 311 2.60 -6.20 5.94
N HIS A 312 3.12 -7.05 6.81
CA HIS A 312 2.31 -8.00 7.56
C HIS A 312 1.29 -7.29 8.47
N GLN A 313 1.70 -6.18 9.09
CA GLN A 313 0.86 -5.39 9.99
C GLN A 313 -0.11 -4.44 9.26
N GLY A 314 0.12 -4.14 7.98
CA GLY A 314 -0.67 -3.17 7.22
C GLY A 314 -0.29 -1.71 7.47
N HIS A 315 0.94 -1.43 7.89
CA HIS A 315 1.44 -0.09 8.25
C HIS A 315 2.34 0.51 7.18
N VAL A 316 2.44 1.84 7.17
CA VAL A 316 3.17 2.62 6.15
C VAL A 316 4.42 3.26 6.76
N LEU A 317 5.50 3.36 5.98
CA LEU A 317 6.68 4.15 6.34
C LEU A 317 6.87 5.31 5.35
N ASP A 318 6.65 6.53 5.82
CA ASP A 318 6.95 7.78 5.12
C ASP A 318 8.32 8.33 5.57
N LEU A 319 9.07 8.91 4.64
CA LEU A 319 10.39 9.50 4.87
C LEU A 319 10.42 10.96 4.40
N PHE A 320 10.66 11.87 5.33
CA PHE A 320 10.95 13.29 5.09
C PHE A 320 12.42 13.52 5.41
N ALA A 321 13.23 13.60 4.37
CA ALA A 321 14.66 13.81 4.48
C ALA A 321 15.01 15.26 4.15
N CYS A 322 15.51 16.00 5.14
CA CYS A 322 15.99 17.36 4.97
C CYS A 322 17.47 17.41 5.31
N ALA A 323 18.33 17.27 4.31
CA ALA A 323 19.77 17.29 4.48
C ALA A 323 20.46 17.75 3.20
N VAL A 324 21.61 18.39 3.33
CA VAL A 324 22.46 18.81 2.20
C VAL A 324 23.15 17.62 1.52
N ASP A 325 23.35 16.52 2.26
CA ASP A 325 23.94 15.28 1.77
C ASP A 325 22.94 14.11 1.90
N GLN A 326 23.31 12.93 1.39
CA GLN A 326 22.47 11.75 1.35
C GLN A 326 22.12 11.21 2.75
N VAL A 327 20.86 10.80 2.93
CA VAL A 327 20.38 10.23 4.22
C VAL A 327 20.26 8.70 4.25
N GLY A 328 20.55 8.02 3.13
CA GLY A 328 20.34 6.57 3.01
C GLY A 328 18.98 6.16 2.42
N VAL A 329 18.39 6.98 1.56
CA VAL A 329 17.12 6.68 0.87
C VAL A 329 17.21 5.38 0.09
N ALA A 330 18.36 5.11 -0.55
CA ALA A 330 18.55 3.90 -1.37
C ALA A 330 18.38 2.61 -0.57
N GLU A 331 18.82 2.59 0.69
CA GLU A 331 18.70 1.46 1.60
C GLU A 331 17.30 1.35 2.20
N MET A 332 16.70 2.50 2.56
CA MET A 332 15.34 2.56 3.13
C MET A 332 14.23 2.35 2.09
N LYS A 333 14.54 2.54 0.80
CA LYS A 333 13.62 2.43 -0.34
C LYS A 333 12.73 1.19 -0.27
N VAL A 334 13.32 0.04 0.07
CA VAL A 334 12.59 -1.24 0.13
C VAL A 334 11.43 -1.21 1.12
N ALA A 335 11.57 -0.54 2.26
CA ALA A 335 10.50 -0.44 3.26
C ALA A 335 9.42 0.56 2.86
N ILE A 336 9.83 1.67 2.23
CA ILE A 336 8.93 2.73 1.82
C ILE A 336 8.07 2.28 0.63
N GLU A 337 8.69 1.75 -0.42
CA GLU A 337 7.97 1.30 -1.63
C GLU A 337 7.03 0.13 -1.35
N LYS A 338 7.47 -0.87 -0.57
CA LYS A 338 6.65 -2.05 -0.24
C LYS A 338 5.40 -1.71 0.57
N THR A 339 5.44 -0.63 1.32
CA THR A 339 4.33 -0.18 2.18
C THR A 339 3.50 0.95 1.56
N GLY A 340 3.92 1.50 0.42
CA GLY A 340 3.24 2.63 -0.23
C GLY A 340 3.41 3.95 0.52
N GLY A 341 4.58 4.14 1.14
CA GLY A 341 4.94 5.38 1.80
C GLY A 341 5.51 6.44 0.85
N ILE A 342 5.60 7.65 1.37
CA ILE A 342 6.03 8.85 0.65
C ILE A 342 7.51 9.12 0.94
N VAL A 343 8.23 9.64 -0.05
CA VAL A 343 9.57 10.22 0.14
C VAL A 343 9.53 11.69 -0.23
N VAL A 344 9.94 12.56 0.69
CA VAL A 344 10.16 13.98 0.44
C VAL A 344 11.64 14.27 0.69
N LEU A 345 12.34 14.76 -0.32
CA LEU A 345 13.73 15.20 -0.22
C LEU A 345 13.79 16.72 -0.31
N ALA A 346 14.42 17.34 0.66
CA ALA A 346 14.73 18.77 0.68
C ALA A 346 16.11 18.99 1.31
N GLU A 347 16.64 20.20 1.22
CA GLU A 347 17.92 20.56 1.86
C GLU A 347 17.73 20.94 3.34
N SER A 348 16.55 21.48 3.68
CA SER A 348 16.20 21.97 5.01
C SER A 348 14.70 21.82 5.27
N PHE A 349 14.33 21.61 6.55
CA PHE A 349 12.92 21.63 6.99
C PHE A 349 12.30 23.04 6.87
N GLY A 350 13.10 24.08 6.69
CA GLY A 350 12.63 25.44 6.42
C GLY A 350 12.03 25.62 5.02
N HIS A 351 12.35 24.76 4.06
CA HIS A 351 11.98 24.93 2.65
C HIS A 351 10.51 24.62 2.38
N SER A 352 9.92 25.35 1.41
CA SER A 352 8.53 25.14 0.99
C SER A 352 8.28 23.73 0.45
N VAL A 353 9.26 23.13 -0.23
CA VAL A 353 9.15 21.74 -0.73
C VAL A 353 8.77 20.78 0.39
N PHE A 354 9.40 20.88 1.57
CA PHE A 354 9.04 20.08 2.74
C PHE A 354 7.68 20.51 3.30
N LYS A 355 7.51 21.80 3.61
CA LYS A 355 6.31 22.34 4.27
C LYS A 355 5.03 22.06 3.48
N ASP A 356 5.03 22.39 2.19
CA ASP A 356 3.88 22.21 1.31
C ASP A 356 3.57 20.73 1.07
N SER A 357 4.59 19.88 0.97
CA SER A 357 4.40 18.44 0.83
C SER A 357 3.78 17.83 2.07
N LEU A 358 4.27 18.20 3.27
CA LEU A 358 3.71 17.73 4.53
C LEU A 358 2.26 18.23 4.71
N LEU A 359 2.01 19.52 4.47
CA LEU A 359 0.66 20.09 4.54
C LEU A 359 -0.31 19.39 3.59
N ARG A 360 0.14 19.04 2.38
CA ARG A 360 -0.71 18.35 1.39
C ARG A 360 -1.13 16.95 1.82
N ILE A 361 -0.35 16.27 2.66
CA ILE A 361 -0.72 14.95 3.21
C ILE A 361 -1.89 15.08 4.19
N PHE A 362 -1.93 16.18 4.94
CA PHE A 362 -2.98 16.46 5.93
C PHE A 362 -4.10 17.36 5.42
N GLN A 363 -4.03 17.81 4.18
CA GLN A 363 -5.05 18.64 3.57
C GLN A 363 -6.31 17.80 3.35
N SER A 364 -7.39 18.17 4.05
CA SER A 364 -8.68 17.49 3.92
C SER A 364 -9.21 17.61 2.48
N ALA A 365 -9.53 16.48 1.88
CA ALA A 365 -10.31 16.37 0.66
C ALA A 365 -11.60 15.62 1.00
N ASP A 366 -12.76 16.23 0.71
CA ASP A 366 -14.08 15.58 0.88
C ASP A 366 -14.35 15.06 2.30
N ASN A 367 -14.18 15.91 3.33
CA ASN A 367 -14.44 15.59 4.76
C ASN A 367 -13.50 14.53 5.38
N GLY A 368 -12.30 14.31 4.83
CA GLY A 368 -11.28 13.45 5.43
C GLY A 368 -9.90 13.62 4.81
N LEU A 369 -8.90 12.89 5.30
CA LEU A 369 -7.51 12.97 4.80
C LEU A 369 -7.32 12.34 3.41
N GLY A 370 -8.34 11.64 2.87
CA GLY A 370 -8.22 10.91 1.60
C GLY A 370 -7.24 9.73 1.62
N LEU A 371 -6.72 9.38 2.80
CA LEU A 371 -5.78 8.28 3.02
C LEU A 371 -6.54 7.00 3.36
N SER A 372 -6.25 5.95 2.61
CA SER A 372 -6.79 4.62 2.82
C SER A 372 -5.67 3.65 3.17
N PHE A 373 -6.03 2.57 3.86
CA PHE A 373 -5.04 1.69 4.47
C PHE A 373 -5.36 0.21 4.29
N ASN A 374 -4.37 -0.62 4.59
CA ASN A 374 -4.50 -2.06 4.77
C ASN A 374 -5.12 -2.80 3.55
N GLY A 375 -4.93 -2.24 2.36
CA GLY A 375 -5.48 -2.71 1.10
C GLY A 375 -5.00 -4.10 0.71
N ILE A 376 -5.87 -4.87 0.07
CA ILE A 376 -5.60 -6.12 -0.62
C ILE A 376 -6.18 -5.99 -2.03
N LEU A 377 -5.32 -6.09 -3.02
CA LEU A 377 -5.68 -6.05 -4.43
C LEU A 377 -5.58 -7.45 -5.02
N GLU A 378 -6.70 -7.98 -5.48
CA GLU A 378 -6.77 -9.24 -6.23
C GLU A 378 -7.15 -8.96 -7.69
N ILE A 379 -6.67 -9.82 -8.58
CA ILE A 379 -7.03 -9.74 -10.00
C ILE A 379 -7.56 -11.07 -10.53
N ASN A 380 -8.62 -10.99 -11.32
CA ASN A 380 -9.17 -12.09 -12.10
C ASN A 380 -9.10 -11.73 -13.59
N CYS A 381 -8.75 -12.69 -14.44
CA CYS A 381 -8.65 -12.51 -15.89
C CYS A 381 -9.22 -13.72 -16.64
N SER A 382 -9.57 -13.53 -17.91
CA SER A 382 -9.97 -14.63 -18.81
C SER A 382 -8.88 -15.71 -18.89
N LYS A 383 -9.27 -16.95 -19.21
CA LYS A 383 -8.37 -18.12 -19.23
C LYS A 383 -7.19 -17.98 -20.20
N ASP A 384 -7.37 -17.19 -21.25
CA ASP A 384 -6.38 -16.92 -22.30
C ASP A 384 -5.35 -15.86 -21.93
N VAL A 385 -5.40 -15.35 -20.69
CA VAL A 385 -4.47 -14.35 -20.17
C VAL A 385 -3.91 -14.82 -18.84
N LYS A 386 -2.60 -14.63 -18.66
CA LYS A 386 -1.88 -14.91 -17.43
C LYS A 386 -1.24 -13.63 -16.90
N ILE A 387 -1.03 -13.58 -15.59
CA ILE A 387 -0.47 -12.42 -14.90
C ILE A 387 1.03 -12.64 -14.74
N GLN A 388 1.84 -11.81 -15.40
CA GLN A 388 3.30 -11.83 -15.22
C GLN A 388 3.72 -11.14 -13.91
N GLY A 389 2.99 -10.09 -13.53
CA GLY A 389 3.16 -9.44 -12.23
C GLY A 389 2.71 -8.00 -12.25
N ILE A 390 3.08 -7.29 -11.19
CA ILE A 390 2.72 -5.90 -10.95
C ILE A 390 3.97 -5.06 -10.67
N ILE A 391 3.94 -3.80 -11.08
CA ILE A 391 4.94 -2.78 -10.79
C ILE A 391 4.24 -1.62 -10.09
N GLY A 392 4.74 -1.24 -8.92
CA GLY A 392 4.26 -0.11 -8.13
C GLY A 392 4.23 -0.40 -6.63
N PRO A 393 3.68 0.53 -5.82
CA PRO A 393 3.76 0.52 -4.36
C PRO A 393 2.85 -0.54 -3.72
N CYS A 394 3.32 -1.78 -3.72
CA CYS A 394 2.61 -2.91 -3.13
C CYS A 394 3.60 -4.01 -2.71
N SER A 395 3.10 -5.06 -2.08
CA SER A 395 3.86 -6.25 -1.71
C SER A 395 3.12 -7.52 -2.09
N SER A 396 3.79 -8.48 -2.73
CA SER A 396 3.20 -9.80 -3.03
C SER A 396 2.66 -10.49 -1.77
N LEU A 397 1.45 -11.05 -1.85
CA LEU A 397 0.90 -11.94 -0.84
C LEU A 397 1.22 -13.42 -1.08
N GLU A 398 2.01 -13.72 -2.12
CA GLU A 398 2.45 -15.09 -2.47
C GLU A 398 1.27 -16.08 -2.62
N LYS A 399 0.11 -15.56 -3.03
CA LYS A 399 -1.10 -16.35 -3.24
C LYS A 399 -0.95 -17.13 -4.53
N LYS A 400 -0.66 -18.43 -4.42
CA LYS A 400 -0.61 -19.34 -5.57
C LYS A 400 -1.91 -19.27 -6.35
N SER A 401 -1.80 -19.07 -7.67
CA SER A 401 -2.95 -18.91 -8.55
C SER A 401 -2.68 -19.56 -9.89
N PRO A 402 -3.66 -20.28 -10.48
CA PRO A 402 -3.54 -20.78 -11.84
C PRO A 402 -3.51 -19.65 -12.88
N LEU A 403 -3.76 -18.40 -12.48
CA LEU A 403 -3.70 -17.22 -13.33
C LEU A 403 -2.27 -16.66 -13.46
N SER A 404 -1.31 -17.08 -12.63
CA SER A 404 0.07 -16.60 -12.71
C SER A 404 0.78 -17.16 -13.94
N ALA A 405 1.56 -16.32 -14.62
CA ALA A 405 2.41 -16.72 -15.73
C ALA A 405 3.74 -17.29 -15.22
N ASP A 406 4.41 -18.09 -16.06
CA ASP A 406 5.76 -18.60 -15.76
C ASP A 406 6.82 -17.50 -15.83
N THR A 407 6.65 -16.55 -16.76
CA THR A 407 7.53 -15.39 -16.90
C THR A 407 7.07 -14.28 -15.96
N VAL A 408 7.96 -13.86 -15.06
CA VAL A 408 7.67 -12.84 -14.04
C VAL A 408 8.21 -11.47 -14.44
N ILE A 409 7.37 -10.44 -14.29
CA ILE A 409 7.76 -9.03 -14.42
C ILE A 409 7.32 -8.28 -13.15
N GLY A 410 8.26 -7.60 -12.49
CA GLY A 410 7.99 -6.94 -11.20
C GLY A 410 7.67 -7.97 -10.10
N GLN A 411 6.59 -7.74 -9.36
CA GLN A 411 6.14 -8.62 -8.28
C GLN A 411 5.11 -9.64 -8.81
N GLY A 412 5.59 -10.77 -9.34
CA GLY A 412 4.75 -11.83 -9.92
C GLY A 412 4.55 -13.06 -9.04
N ASN A 413 4.27 -14.21 -9.66
CA ASN A 413 3.97 -15.50 -9.00
C ASN A 413 2.81 -15.46 -7.98
N THR A 414 1.94 -14.47 -8.10
CA THR A 414 0.76 -14.28 -7.25
C THR A 414 -0.37 -13.69 -8.09
N SER A 415 -1.59 -13.71 -7.56
CA SER A 415 -2.71 -12.93 -8.07
C SER A 415 -3.30 -11.98 -7.02
N ALA A 416 -2.57 -11.75 -5.93
CA ALA A 416 -2.95 -10.87 -4.84
C ALA A 416 -1.74 -10.13 -4.25
N TRP A 417 -1.94 -8.85 -3.93
CA TRP A 417 -0.92 -7.96 -3.37
C TRP A 417 -1.49 -7.15 -2.21
N LYS A 418 -0.62 -6.84 -1.25
CA LYS A 418 -0.87 -5.96 -0.12
C LYS A 418 -0.53 -4.52 -0.51
N MET A 419 -1.38 -3.58 -0.11
CA MET A 419 -1.15 -2.14 -0.23
C MET A 419 -1.37 -1.50 1.14
N CYS A 420 -0.31 -1.27 1.91
CA CYS A 420 -0.46 -0.80 3.30
C CYS A 420 -1.02 0.63 3.36
N GLY A 421 -0.51 1.52 2.51
CA GLY A 421 -1.04 2.85 2.26
C GLY A 421 -1.46 2.99 0.80
N LEU A 422 -2.60 3.62 0.57
CA LEU A 422 -3.11 3.93 -0.75
C LEU A 422 -4.01 5.15 -0.70
N ASP A 423 -4.04 5.90 -1.80
CA ASP A 423 -4.85 7.10 -1.97
C ASP A 423 -5.43 7.17 -3.38
N LYS A 424 -6.15 8.26 -3.69
CA LYS A 424 -6.76 8.49 -5.00
C LYS A 424 -5.75 8.62 -6.16
N LYS A 425 -4.46 8.77 -5.85
CA LYS A 425 -3.36 8.96 -6.81
C LYS A 425 -2.48 7.71 -6.97
N THR A 426 -2.72 6.69 -6.15
CA THR A 426 -1.95 5.45 -6.18
C THR A 426 -2.29 4.66 -7.44
N SER A 427 -1.31 4.50 -8.33
CA SER A 427 -1.45 3.74 -9.58
C SER A 427 -0.46 2.58 -9.64
N LEU A 428 -0.89 1.47 -10.24
CA LEU A 428 -0.14 0.23 -10.34
C LEU A 428 -0.16 -0.26 -11.79
N CYS A 429 0.97 -0.74 -12.29
CA CYS A 429 1.07 -1.31 -13.63
C CYS A 429 1.04 -2.84 -13.57
N PHE A 430 0.03 -3.45 -14.17
CA PHE A 430 -0.09 -4.89 -14.34
C PHE A 430 0.44 -5.30 -15.70
N VAL A 431 1.20 -6.39 -15.74
CA VAL A 431 1.73 -6.94 -17.00
C VAL A 431 1.21 -8.36 -17.20
N TYR A 432 0.78 -8.67 -18.42
CA TYR A 432 0.09 -9.90 -18.77
C TYR A 432 0.80 -10.67 -19.89
N ASP A 433 0.74 -11.99 -19.82
CA ASP A 433 1.13 -12.90 -20.91
C ASP A 433 -0.14 -13.41 -21.61
N ILE A 434 -0.14 -13.38 -22.94
CA ILE A 434 -1.23 -13.92 -23.74
C ILE A 434 -0.98 -15.40 -23.98
N SER A 435 -1.90 -16.25 -23.52
CA SER A 435 -1.82 -17.70 -23.66
C SER A 435 -2.82 -18.27 -24.66
N ARG A 436 -3.50 -17.41 -25.43
CA ARG A 436 -4.48 -17.82 -26.45
C ARG A 436 -3.81 -18.62 -27.56
N LYS A 437 -4.33 -19.81 -27.86
CA LYS A 437 -3.91 -20.63 -29.02
C LYS A 437 -5.06 -20.69 -30.02
N VAL A 438 -4.84 -20.22 -31.24
CA VAL A 438 -5.82 -20.32 -32.33
C VAL A 438 -5.63 -21.68 -33.01
N GLY A 439 -6.55 -22.62 -32.79
CA GLY A 439 -6.55 -23.95 -33.41
C GLY A 439 -7.63 -24.09 -34.50
N PRO A 440 -7.55 -25.10 -35.39
CA PRO A 440 -8.51 -25.27 -36.50
C PRO A 440 -9.97 -25.41 -36.06
N ASP A 441 -10.24 -25.93 -34.85
CA ASP A 441 -11.59 -26.10 -34.30
C ASP A 441 -12.19 -24.81 -33.67
N THR A 442 -11.42 -23.73 -33.56
CA THR A 442 -11.89 -22.45 -32.97
C THR A 442 -12.72 -21.60 -33.93
N VAL A 443 -12.88 -22.01 -35.19
CA VAL A 443 -13.63 -21.28 -36.22
C VAL A 443 -15.15 -21.34 -35.98
N ALA A 444 -15.65 -22.32 -35.22
CA ALA A 444 -17.09 -22.49 -34.98
C ALA A 444 -17.67 -21.65 -33.81
N GLN A 445 -16.84 -20.99 -32.99
CA GLN A 445 -17.25 -20.14 -31.86
C GLN A 445 -17.01 -18.63 -32.10
N GLN A 446 -16.94 -18.21 -33.37
CA GLN A 446 -16.53 -16.86 -33.78
C GLN A 446 -17.62 -15.77 -33.68
N THR A 447 -18.43 -15.78 -32.63
CA THR A 447 -19.27 -14.62 -32.28
C THR A 447 -18.90 -14.11 -30.87
N GLY A 448 -17.89 -13.25 -30.82
CA GLY A 448 -17.73 -12.27 -29.74
C GLY A 448 -17.09 -12.75 -28.43
N GLU A 449 -16.04 -13.59 -28.46
CA GLU A 449 -15.21 -13.73 -27.26
C GLU A 449 -14.49 -12.40 -26.99
N GLN A 450 -14.73 -11.80 -25.84
CA GLN A 450 -14.00 -10.63 -25.34
C GLN A 450 -13.01 -11.08 -24.26
N LEU A 451 -11.92 -10.33 -24.11
CA LEU A 451 -11.08 -10.39 -22.92
C LEU A 451 -11.83 -9.74 -21.77
N TYR A 452 -11.80 -10.34 -20.58
CA TYR A 452 -12.26 -9.72 -19.34
C TYR A 452 -11.12 -9.63 -18.33
N LEU A 453 -11.06 -8.50 -17.64
CA LEU A 453 -10.19 -8.26 -16.48
C LEU A 453 -11.05 -7.72 -15.35
N GLN A 454 -10.86 -8.24 -14.14
CA GLN A 454 -11.52 -7.73 -12.93
C GLN A 454 -10.51 -7.49 -11.83
N PHE A 455 -10.44 -6.24 -11.38
CA PHE A 455 -9.65 -5.79 -10.24
C PHE A 455 -10.56 -5.73 -9.01
N VAL A 456 -10.09 -6.27 -7.89
CA VAL A 456 -10.83 -6.34 -6.63
C VAL A 456 -9.95 -5.77 -5.53
N THR A 457 -10.28 -4.58 -5.05
CA THR A 457 -9.52 -3.85 -4.04
C THR A 457 -10.31 -3.82 -2.74
N TYR A 458 -9.91 -4.61 -1.75
CA TYR A 458 -10.45 -4.56 -0.39
C TYR A 458 -9.56 -3.67 0.47
N TYR A 459 -10.10 -2.68 1.17
CA TYR A 459 -9.28 -1.70 1.90
C TYR A 459 -10.03 -1.06 3.06
N GLN A 460 -9.29 -0.46 3.99
CA GLN A 460 -9.82 0.39 5.04
C GLN A 460 -9.97 1.82 4.51
N HIS A 461 -11.20 2.30 4.43
CA HIS A 461 -11.54 3.66 4.04
C HIS A 461 -11.02 4.68 5.07
N HIS A 462 -10.87 5.95 4.69
CA HIS A 462 -10.41 7.00 5.60
C HIS A 462 -11.34 7.22 6.81
N GLU A 463 -12.60 6.82 6.70
CA GLU A 463 -13.59 6.79 7.79
C GLU A 463 -13.46 5.54 8.68
N GLY A 464 -12.45 4.71 8.45
CA GLY A 464 -12.14 3.48 9.18
C GLY A 464 -13.01 2.26 8.83
N GLN A 465 -14.03 2.42 7.97
CA GLN A 465 -14.87 1.32 7.48
C GLN A 465 -14.13 0.47 6.45
N MET A 466 -14.37 -0.85 6.46
CA MET A 466 -13.85 -1.71 5.40
C MET A 466 -14.74 -1.64 4.15
N ARG A 467 -14.11 -1.33 3.02
CA ARG A 467 -14.76 -1.25 1.71
C ARG A 467 -14.11 -2.21 0.73
N LEU A 468 -14.86 -2.60 -0.28
CA LEU A 468 -14.37 -3.38 -1.40
C LEU A 468 -14.76 -2.67 -2.68
N ARG A 469 -13.79 -2.30 -3.50
CA ARG A 469 -14.03 -1.74 -4.82
C ARG A 469 -13.74 -2.78 -5.89
N THR A 470 -14.64 -2.92 -6.85
CA THR A 470 -14.41 -3.76 -8.02
C THR A 470 -14.48 -2.95 -9.29
N THR A 471 -13.55 -3.19 -10.19
CA THR A 471 -13.56 -2.67 -11.55
C THR A 471 -13.48 -3.85 -12.50
N THR A 472 -14.47 -4.03 -13.36
CA THR A 472 -14.46 -5.06 -14.40
C THR A 472 -14.49 -4.40 -15.76
N ILE A 473 -13.53 -4.73 -16.62
CA ILE A 473 -13.47 -4.22 -17.99
C ILE A 473 -13.50 -5.36 -19.00
N SER A 474 -13.90 -5.03 -20.22
CA SER A 474 -13.80 -5.91 -21.38
C SER A 474 -12.98 -5.26 -22.50
N ARG A 475 -12.26 -6.08 -23.27
CA ARG A 475 -11.53 -5.65 -24.47
C ARG A 475 -11.71 -6.66 -25.61
N GLN A 476 -11.67 -6.18 -26.84
CA GLN A 476 -11.78 -7.06 -28.01
C GLN A 476 -10.43 -7.68 -28.34
N TRP A 477 -10.46 -8.92 -28.85
CA TRP A 477 -9.29 -9.53 -29.46
C TRP A 477 -9.15 -9.08 -30.91
N ALA A 478 -7.91 -8.92 -31.39
CA ALA A 478 -7.65 -8.67 -32.80
C ALA A 478 -8.04 -9.89 -33.65
N SER A 479 -8.70 -9.65 -34.79
CA SER A 479 -9.03 -10.67 -35.79
C SER A 479 -8.15 -10.50 -37.04
N GLY A 480 -7.31 -11.50 -37.32
CA GLY A 480 -6.42 -11.52 -38.50
C GLY A 480 -5.30 -10.46 -38.47
N ALA A 481 -4.70 -10.17 -39.63
CA ALA A 481 -3.60 -9.20 -39.80
C ALA A 481 -4.01 -7.72 -39.64
N ALA A 482 -5.13 -7.45 -38.95
CA ALA A 482 -5.51 -6.11 -38.51
C ALA A 482 -4.61 -5.69 -37.34
N THR A 483 -3.32 -5.54 -37.65
CA THR A 483 -2.29 -5.01 -36.76
C THR A 483 -2.69 -3.62 -36.30
N VAL A 484 -2.83 -3.45 -34.98
CA VAL A 484 -2.41 -2.23 -34.28
C VAL A 484 -3.25 -0.96 -34.56
N GLN A 485 -4.58 -1.08 -34.66
CA GLN A 485 -5.48 0.10 -34.60
C GLN A 485 -5.88 0.50 -33.17
N GLY A 486 -5.69 -0.37 -32.17
CA GLY A 486 -6.04 -0.12 -30.76
C GLY A 486 -4.88 0.32 -29.87
N ALA A 487 -3.73 0.68 -30.45
CA ALA A 487 -2.57 1.13 -29.68
C ALA A 487 -2.76 2.55 -29.17
N ASP A 488 -2.65 2.76 -27.86
CA ASP A 488 -2.44 4.08 -27.30
C ASP A 488 -0.98 4.49 -27.53
N ARG A 489 -0.71 5.09 -28.70
CA ARG A 489 0.64 5.50 -29.14
C ARG A 489 1.29 6.59 -28.27
N TRP A 490 0.64 7.01 -27.19
CA TRP A 490 1.06 8.09 -26.30
C TRP A 490 1.38 7.63 -24.87
N LEU A 491 1.27 6.32 -24.60
CA LEU A 491 1.98 5.65 -23.52
C LEU A 491 3.36 5.23 -24.03
#